data_AF-A0A5J9WAC7-F1
#
_entry.id   AF-A0A5J9WAC7-F1
#
_cell.length_a   1.000
_cell.length_b   1.000
_cell.length_c   1.000
_cell.angle_alpha   90.00
_cell.angle_beta   90.00
_cell.angle_gamma   90.00
#
_symmetry.space_group_name_H-M   'P 1'
#
loop_
_entity.id
_entity.type
_entity.pdbx_description
1 polymer ?
#
loop_
_entity_poly.entity_id
_entity_poly.type
_entity_poly.pdbx_seq_one_letter_code
_entity_poly.pdbx_strand_id
1 'polypeptide(L)'
;MPSPASYLLLNPSKPFHRVPPPRVPRRLHVTCAAPRGSSKSGGKREAISAGANKGKKQIVFFDAAPPVSQAQDAGVGGGEEAKSERTSVKPAAGGNPALALVKRATKRTLSVLSNLPLAIGEMFAIAGLMALGTVIDQGEKPSYYFEQFPEDNPVFGFITWRWILTPGFDHMFSSPVFLGLLALLAASLMACTYTTQLPMVKVARRWSFTQSGERIRKQEFADSLPRASIQDLGVILMGAGYEVIGTSNPLYYLLKLSFFPFGMYYTGAGYEVFTKGPSLYAFKGLAGRYAPIGVHLAMLFIMAGATLSATGNFKGSVDVPQGLNFVIGDVMKPRGVLSVAPDIFNTEVHVNKFYMEYYDSGEVSQFYSDLSLFDLDGKEVMRKTIKVNDPLRYGGVTIYQTDWGFSALSVKKNGEGPFNLAMAPLKLNGDKKLYGTFLPLEDSDPSNSKVKGISMLARDLQSIVLYDQDGKFVGVRRPSSKLPIEINGNEILIEDAIGSTGLDLKTDPGVPIVYAGFGALMLTTCISYLSHSQIWALQDGSTVVVGGKTNRAKLEFSEEMNRLLDKVPELIGANENVVDSKSTAT
;
A
#
# COMPACT_ATOMS: atom_id res chain seq x y z
N MET A 1 11.24 1.59 -17.32
CA MET A 1 10.01 0.76 -17.31
C MET A 1 8.85 1.68 -17.66
N PRO A 2 8.04 1.40 -18.71
CA PRO A 2 6.88 2.23 -19.06
C PRO A 2 5.68 1.94 -18.14
N SER A 3 4.75 2.89 -18.01
CA SER A 3 3.59 2.81 -17.10
C SER A 3 2.39 2.04 -17.70
N PRO A 4 1.45 1.54 -16.87
CA PRO A 4 0.44 0.57 -17.30
C PRO A 4 -0.88 1.23 -17.77
N ALA A 5 -0.84 2.05 -18.82
CA ALA A 5 -2.02 2.77 -19.34
C ALA A 5 -2.35 2.53 -20.84
N SER A 6 -1.61 1.65 -21.53
CA SER A 6 -1.67 1.53 -23.01
C SER A 6 -2.06 0.14 -23.54
N TYR A 7 -3.02 -0.54 -22.91
CA TYR A 7 -3.57 -1.82 -23.39
C TYR A 7 -5.09 -1.88 -23.33
N LEU A 8 -5.78 -1.12 -24.21
CA LEU A 8 -7.22 -1.28 -24.44
C LEU A 8 -7.68 -0.82 -25.84
N LEU A 9 -6.99 -1.27 -26.90
CA LEU A 9 -7.49 -1.20 -28.28
C LEU A 9 -7.28 -2.56 -28.97
N LEU A 10 -8.28 -3.44 -28.88
CA LEU A 10 -8.31 -4.71 -29.60
C LEU A 10 -8.95 -4.53 -30.99
N ASN A 11 -8.18 -4.85 -32.03
CA ASN A 11 -8.57 -4.75 -33.43
C ASN A 11 -9.53 -5.91 -33.80
N PRO A 12 -10.79 -5.65 -34.23
CA PRO A 12 -11.83 -6.67 -34.38
C PRO A 12 -11.80 -7.37 -35.75
N SER A 13 -10.66 -7.95 -36.16
CA SER A 13 -10.56 -8.62 -37.48
C SER A 13 -9.50 -9.73 -37.58
N LYS A 14 -9.67 -10.85 -36.84
CA LYS A 14 -9.08 -12.16 -37.16
C LYS A 14 -9.72 -13.31 -36.34
N PRO A 15 -10.21 -14.41 -36.97
CA PRO A 15 -10.71 -15.56 -36.23
C PRO A 15 -9.56 -16.45 -35.73
N PHE A 16 -9.51 -16.71 -34.42
CA PHE A 16 -8.55 -17.66 -33.84
C PHE A 16 -9.07 -19.11 -33.96
N HIS A 17 -8.22 -20.02 -34.45
CA HIS A 17 -8.51 -21.46 -34.50
C HIS A 17 -8.61 -22.05 -33.09
N ARG A 18 -9.68 -22.82 -32.83
CA ARG A 18 -9.79 -23.65 -31.62
C ARG A 18 -8.85 -24.85 -31.68
N VAL A 19 -7.96 -24.95 -30.71
CA VAL A 19 -7.24 -26.20 -30.38
C VAL A 19 -8.13 -27.05 -29.46
N PRO A 20 -8.31 -28.36 -29.71
CA PRO A 20 -9.12 -29.23 -28.86
C PRO A 20 -8.38 -29.63 -27.56
N PRO A 21 -9.09 -29.87 -26.44
CA PRO A 21 -8.48 -30.30 -25.19
C PRO A 21 -7.99 -31.77 -25.23
N PRO A 22 -6.99 -32.14 -24.41
CA PRO A 22 -6.44 -33.49 -24.37
C PRO A 22 -7.44 -34.53 -23.82
N ARG A 23 -7.38 -35.76 -24.34
CA ARG A 23 -8.25 -36.87 -23.94
C ARG A 23 -7.80 -37.48 -22.61
N VAL A 24 -8.72 -37.57 -21.65
CA VAL A 24 -8.55 -38.36 -20.41
C VAL A 24 -8.93 -39.82 -20.68
N PRO A 25 -8.13 -40.83 -20.25
CA PRO A 25 -8.49 -42.23 -20.41
C PRO A 25 -9.63 -42.65 -19.47
N ARG A 26 -10.56 -43.47 -19.97
CA ARG A 26 -11.70 -44.00 -19.22
C ARG A 26 -11.24 -44.97 -18.12
N ARG A 27 -11.72 -44.81 -16.88
CA ARG A 27 -11.71 -45.90 -15.89
C ARG A 27 -12.70 -47.00 -16.29
N LEU A 28 -12.32 -48.26 -16.07
CA LEU A 28 -13.22 -49.40 -16.20
C LEU A 28 -14.34 -49.32 -15.14
N HIS A 29 -15.57 -49.56 -15.58
CA HIS A 29 -16.64 -50.01 -14.69
C HIS A 29 -16.49 -51.52 -14.48
N VAL A 30 -16.42 -51.96 -13.22
CA VAL A 30 -16.64 -53.37 -12.85
C VAL A 30 -17.97 -53.44 -12.10
N THR A 31 -18.93 -54.13 -12.70
CA THR A 31 -20.22 -54.46 -12.10
C THR A 31 -20.13 -55.81 -11.39
N CYS A 32 -20.68 -55.92 -10.18
CA CYS A 32 -21.08 -57.20 -9.60
C CYS A 32 -22.47 -57.10 -8.97
N ALA A 33 -23.17 -58.24 -8.90
CA ALA A 33 -24.62 -58.29 -8.84
C ALA A 33 -25.21 -58.26 -7.41
N ALA A 34 -26.48 -57.89 -7.33
CA ALA A 34 -27.32 -58.04 -6.14
C ALA A 34 -27.99 -59.43 -6.08
N PRO A 35 -28.40 -59.90 -4.89
CA PRO A 35 -29.52 -60.82 -4.73
C PRO A 35 -30.82 -60.06 -4.39
N ARG A 36 -31.95 -60.53 -4.93
CA ARG A 36 -33.30 -59.99 -4.64
C ARG A 36 -33.88 -60.64 -3.37
N GLY A 37 -34.58 -59.85 -2.56
CA GLY A 37 -35.46 -60.31 -1.48
C GLY A 37 -36.79 -59.54 -1.52
N SER A 38 -37.90 -60.25 -1.39
CA SER A 38 -39.27 -59.73 -1.63
C SER A 38 -40.03 -59.39 -0.34
N SER A 39 -40.88 -58.35 -0.35
CA SER A 39 -42.33 -58.45 -0.09
C SER A 39 -43.02 -57.07 -0.11
N LYS A 40 -44.32 -57.03 0.21
CA LYS A 40 -45.30 -55.97 -0.15
C LYS A 40 -45.78 -55.14 1.06
N SER A 41 -46.59 -54.13 0.75
CA SER A 41 -47.43 -53.27 1.61
C SER A 41 -46.70 -52.10 2.28
N GLY A 42 -47.30 -50.91 2.45
CA GLY A 42 -48.65 -50.48 2.09
C GLY A 42 -49.38 -49.90 3.30
N GLY A 43 -49.30 -48.57 3.49
CA GLY A 43 -49.95 -47.89 4.62
C GLY A 43 -50.01 -46.37 4.44
N LYS A 44 -51.23 -45.82 4.47
CA LYS A 44 -51.51 -44.37 4.45
C LYS A 44 -51.04 -43.70 5.76
N ARG A 45 -50.73 -42.39 5.69
CA ARG A 45 -51.34 -41.40 6.60
C ARG A 45 -51.28 -39.96 6.07
N GLU A 46 -52.42 -39.29 6.22
CA GLU A 46 -52.67 -37.84 6.15
C GLU A 46 -51.99 -37.10 7.32
N ALA A 47 -51.88 -35.77 7.42
CA ALA A 47 -51.92 -34.63 6.47
C ALA A 47 -51.57 -33.33 7.25
N ILE A 48 -51.04 -32.29 6.57
CA ILE A 48 -51.22 -30.82 6.80
C ILE A 48 -51.05 -30.30 8.26
N SER A 49 -50.23 -29.31 8.63
CA SER A 49 -49.54 -28.17 7.99
C SER A 49 -48.28 -27.82 8.84
N ALA A 50 -47.61 -26.65 8.85
CA ALA A 50 -47.68 -25.33 8.20
C ALA A 50 -46.27 -24.68 8.22
N GLY A 51 -46.08 -23.51 7.58
CA GLY A 51 -45.02 -22.57 7.95
C GLY A 51 -44.22 -21.98 6.78
N ALA A 52 -44.54 -20.74 6.38
CA ALA A 52 -43.70 -19.98 5.48
C ALA A 52 -42.50 -19.37 6.24
N ASN A 53 -41.27 -19.51 5.72
CA ASN A 53 -40.29 -18.44 5.88
C ASN A 53 -39.27 -18.37 4.73
N LYS A 54 -38.78 -17.15 4.48
CA LYS A 54 -37.98 -16.78 3.31
C LYS A 54 -36.53 -17.20 3.45
N GLY A 55 -36.02 -18.00 2.52
CA GLY A 55 -34.59 -18.31 2.41
C GLY A 55 -33.77 -17.10 1.94
N LYS A 56 -33.24 -16.29 2.87
CA LYS A 56 -32.13 -15.38 2.55
C LYS A 56 -30.84 -16.21 2.39
N LYS A 57 -30.22 -16.16 1.21
CA LYS A 57 -28.84 -16.65 1.03
C LYS A 57 -27.92 -15.81 1.91
N GLN A 58 -27.29 -16.42 2.90
CA GLN A 58 -26.35 -15.76 3.80
C GLN A 58 -24.96 -15.79 3.16
N ILE A 59 -24.39 -14.62 2.89
CA ILE A 59 -23.00 -14.47 2.48
C ILE A 59 -22.14 -14.72 3.72
N VAL A 60 -21.20 -15.67 3.63
CA VAL A 60 -20.34 -16.06 4.75
C VAL A 60 -19.31 -14.96 4.99
N PHE A 61 -19.48 -14.22 6.09
CA PHE A 61 -18.44 -13.33 6.63
C PHE A 61 -17.51 -14.11 7.54
N PHE A 62 -16.24 -13.70 7.58
CA PHE A 62 -15.21 -14.27 8.46
C PHE A 62 -15.67 -14.30 9.92
N ASP A 63 -15.51 -15.45 10.59
CA ASP A 63 -15.93 -15.66 11.97
C ASP A 63 -15.29 -14.63 12.93
N ALA A 64 -16.14 -13.82 13.55
CA ALA A 64 -15.77 -13.07 14.74
C ALA A 64 -15.55 -14.05 15.91
N ALA A 65 -14.49 -13.85 16.68
CA ALA A 65 -14.20 -14.72 17.83
C ALA A 65 -15.33 -14.64 18.89
N PRO A 66 -15.76 -15.77 19.47
CA PRO A 66 -16.75 -15.75 20.55
C PRO A 66 -16.20 -15.05 21.80
N PRO A 67 -17.07 -14.43 22.62
CA PRO A 67 -16.65 -13.72 23.82
C PRO A 67 -16.04 -14.67 24.85
N VAL A 68 -15.05 -14.17 25.60
CA VAL A 68 -14.32 -14.94 26.63
C VAL A 68 -15.22 -15.23 27.83
N SER A 69 -15.84 -16.40 27.85
CA SER A 69 -16.29 -17.04 29.10
C SER A 69 -15.06 -17.50 29.88
N GLN A 70 -14.89 -17.03 31.11
CA GLN A 70 -13.85 -17.52 32.00
C GLN A 70 -14.13 -18.99 32.37
N ALA A 71 -13.29 -19.90 31.90
CA ALA A 71 -13.31 -21.28 32.39
C ALA A 71 -12.62 -21.30 33.77
N GLN A 72 -13.35 -21.75 34.79
CA GLN A 72 -12.77 -22.08 36.10
C GLN A 72 -12.05 -23.42 36.01
N ASP A 73 -10.94 -23.54 36.74
CA ASP A 73 -10.21 -24.80 36.85
C ASP A 73 -11.06 -25.86 37.56
N ALA A 74 -11.15 -27.04 36.95
CA ALA A 74 -11.82 -28.21 37.52
C ALA A 74 -10.81 -29.37 37.63
N GLY A 75 -10.14 -29.45 38.77
CA GLY A 75 -9.45 -30.66 39.24
C GLY A 75 -10.32 -31.35 40.31
N VAL A 76 -10.43 -32.68 40.26
CA VAL A 76 -11.31 -33.47 41.13
C VAL A 76 -10.51 -34.40 42.03
N GLY A 77 -10.92 -34.47 43.31
CA GLY A 77 -10.44 -35.38 44.37
C GLY A 77 -10.10 -34.62 45.66
N GLY A 78 -10.53 -35.02 46.86
CA GLY A 78 -11.46 -36.08 47.26
C GLY A 78 -11.28 -36.45 48.74
N GLY A 79 -12.27 -36.18 49.60
CA GLY A 79 -12.18 -36.31 51.08
C GLY A 79 -11.41 -35.14 51.74
N GLU A 80 -11.69 -34.68 52.97
CA GLU A 80 -12.63 -35.10 54.03
C GLU A 80 -13.39 -33.88 54.63
N GLU A 81 -14.32 -34.12 55.56
CA GLU A 81 -15.21 -33.10 56.14
C GLU A 81 -14.54 -32.16 57.16
N ALA A 82 -14.85 -30.86 57.07
CA ALA A 82 -14.88 -29.97 58.23
C ALA A 82 -15.92 -28.86 58.01
N LYS A 83 -16.85 -28.69 58.95
CA LYS A 83 -17.87 -27.62 58.93
C LYS A 83 -17.20 -26.24 58.92
N SER A 84 -17.65 -25.34 58.06
CA SER A 84 -17.48 -23.90 58.29
C SER A 84 -18.68 -23.10 57.76
N GLU A 85 -18.93 -22.00 58.45
CA GLU A 85 -20.17 -21.23 58.42
C GLU A 85 -20.28 -20.32 57.19
N ARG A 86 -21.51 -20.06 56.73
CA ARG A 86 -21.75 -19.34 55.47
C ARG A 86 -21.66 -17.82 55.63
N THR A 87 -20.48 -17.31 55.94
CA THR A 87 -20.25 -15.86 56.06
C THR A 87 -20.25 -15.19 54.68
N SER A 88 -21.30 -14.41 54.39
CA SER A 88 -21.44 -13.68 53.13
C SER A 88 -20.47 -12.49 53.06
N VAL A 89 -19.26 -12.70 52.55
CA VAL A 89 -18.30 -11.62 52.29
C VAL A 89 -18.74 -10.82 51.06
N LYS A 90 -19.27 -9.61 51.29
CA LYS A 90 -19.45 -8.60 50.23
C LYS A 90 -18.08 -8.26 49.63
N PRO A 91 -17.92 -8.11 48.30
CA PRO A 91 -16.68 -7.59 47.74
C PRO A 91 -16.48 -6.15 48.22
N ALA A 92 -15.28 -5.85 48.74
CA ALA A 92 -14.96 -4.56 49.33
C ALA A 92 -15.08 -3.42 48.31
N ALA A 93 -15.92 -2.42 48.62
CA ALA A 93 -16.08 -1.21 47.83
C ALA A 93 -14.90 -0.24 48.06
N GLY A 94 -13.74 -0.54 47.45
CA GLY A 94 -12.51 0.25 47.54
C GLY A 94 -12.05 0.90 46.23
N GLY A 95 -12.90 0.94 45.20
CA GLY A 95 -12.57 1.52 43.90
C GLY A 95 -13.03 2.98 43.80
N ASN A 96 -12.10 3.91 43.54
CA ASN A 96 -12.42 5.33 43.31
C ASN A 96 -13.49 5.45 42.18
N PRO A 97 -14.67 6.06 42.45
CA PRO A 97 -15.78 6.07 41.49
C PRO A 97 -15.45 6.82 40.20
N ALA A 98 -14.59 7.83 40.25
CA ALA A 98 -14.10 8.53 39.05
C ALA A 98 -13.29 7.57 38.15
N LEU A 99 -12.44 6.74 38.73
CA LEU A 99 -11.66 5.73 38.00
C LEU A 99 -12.57 4.64 37.39
N ALA A 100 -13.64 4.26 38.09
CA ALA A 100 -14.64 3.34 37.56
C ALA A 100 -15.44 3.94 36.38
N LEU A 101 -15.82 5.22 36.47
CA LEU A 101 -16.48 5.95 35.40
C LEU A 101 -15.58 6.08 34.16
N VAL A 102 -14.31 6.49 34.35
CA VAL A 102 -13.32 6.57 33.26
C VAL A 102 -13.11 5.21 32.60
N LYS A 103 -12.95 4.12 33.37
CA LYS A 103 -12.83 2.76 32.83
C LYS A 103 -14.08 2.31 32.04
N ARG A 104 -15.28 2.72 32.45
CA ARG A 104 -16.53 2.41 31.74
C ARG A 104 -16.64 3.23 30.45
N ALA A 105 -16.24 4.50 30.48
CA ALA A 105 -16.21 5.37 29.31
C ALA A 105 -15.19 4.87 28.27
N THR A 106 -13.94 4.63 28.64
CA THR A 106 -12.90 4.14 27.72
C THR A 106 -13.26 2.80 27.10
N LYS A 107 -13.83 1.86 27.87
CA LYS A 107 -14.34 0.60 27.32
C LYS A 107 -15.47 0.81 26.30
N ARG A 108 -16.38 1.77 26.54
CA ARG A 108 -17.45 2.10 25.59
C ARG A 108 -16.89 2.73 24.31
N THR A 109 -15.97 3.69 24.43
CA THR A 109 -15.31 4.33 23.29
C THR A 109 -14.53 3.32 22.44
N LEU A 110 -13.71 2.46 23.07
CA LEU A 110 -12.99 1.39 22.37
C LEU A 110 -13.94 0.44 21.63
N SER A 111 -15.08 0.09 22.24
CA SER A 111 -16.09 -0.77 21.60
C SER A 111 -16.85 -0.12 20.44
N VAL A 112 -16.87 1.21 20.35
CA VAL A 112 -17.41 1.94 19.19
C VAL A 112 -16.36 2.03 18.10
N LEU A 113 -15.13 2.43 18.43
CA LEU A 113 -14.01 2.55 17.49
C LEU A 113 -13.58 1.20 16.88
N SER A 114 -13.67 0.09 17.63
CA SER A 114 -13.34 -1.25 17.09
C SER A 114 -14.46 -1.88 16.27
N ASN A 115 -15.47 -1.12 15.83
CA ASN A 115 -16.64 -1.62 15.12
C ASN A 115 -16.35 -1.72 13.60
N LEU A 116 -16.52 -2.90 13.02
CA LEU A 116 -16.21 -3.15 11.61
C LEU A 116 -17.06 -2.30 10.63
N PRO A 117 -18.41 -2.23 10.74
CA PRO A 117 -19.23 -1.27 10.01
C PRO A 117 -18.76 0.19 10.09
N LEU A 118 -18.27 0.65 11.24
CA LEU A 118 -17.74 2.02 11.38
C LEU A 118 -16.49 2.21 10.51
N ALA A 119 -15.50 1.32 10.63
CA ALA A 119 -14.28 1.38 9.84
C ALA A 119 -14.54 1.30 8.32
N ILE A 120 -15.52 0.49 7.89
CA ILE A 120 -15.96 0.43 6.49
C ILE A 120 -16.56 1.78 6.06
N GLY A 121 -17.39 2.40 6.90
CA GLY A 121 -17.95 3.74 6.65
C GLY A 121 -16.89 4.83 6.56
N GLU A 122 -15.89 4.83 7.45
CA GLU A 122 -14.73 5.72 7.43
C GLU A 122 -13.96 5.59 6.11
N MET A 123 -13.67 4.36 5.66
CA MET A 123 -12.99 4.12 4.38
C MET A 123 -13.79 4.65 3.18
N PHE A 124 -15.11 4.45 3.15
CA PHE A 124 -15.96 5.00 2.08
C PHE A 124 -16.04 6.53 2.12
N ALA A 125 -16.10 7.14 3.31
CA ALA A 125 -16.09 8.60 3.45
C ALA A 125 -14.77 9.22 2.95
N ILE A 126 -13.63 8.64 3.33
CA ILE A 126 -12.31 9.05 2.84
C ILE A 126 -12.21 8.89 1.32
N ALA A 127 -12.62 7.75 0.77
CA ALA A 127 -12.62 7.52 -0.68
C ALA A 127 -13.53 8.50 -1.44
N GLY A 128 -14.69 8.84 -0.89
CA GLY A 128 -15.60 9.84 -1.44
C GLY A 128 -14.98 11.25 -1.47
N LEU A 129 -14.28 11.66 -0.40
CA LEU A 129 -13.54 12.92 -0.37
C LEU A 129 -12.36 12.94 -1.35
N MET A 130 -11.62 11.83 -1.50
CA MET A 130 -10.56 11.73 -2.51
C MET A 130 -11.10 11.90 -3.94
N ALA A 131 -12.25 11.28 -4.24
CA ALA A 131 -12.92 11.46 -5.52
C ALA A 131 -13.38 12.92 -5.72
N LEU A 132 -13.99 13.54 -4.70
CA LEU A 132 -14.43 14.94 -4.75
C LEU A 132 -13.25 15.91 -4.98
N GLY A 133 -12.13 15.72 -4.28
CA GLY A 133 -10.90 16.50 -4.47
C GLY A 133 -10.16 16.24 -5.79
N THR A 134 -10.63 15.28 -6.59
CA THR A 134 -10.18 15.07 -7.99
C THR A 134 -11.11 15.77 -8.99
N VAL A 135 -12.37 16.04 -8.61
CA VAL A 135 -13.38 16.72 -9.44
C VAL A 135 -13.33 18.23 -9.29
N ILE A 136 -12.89 18.73 -8.13
CA ILE A 136 -12.70 20.17 -7.85
C ILE A 136 -11.23 20.52 -8.11
N ASP A 137 -10.95 21.50 -8.96
CA ASP A 137 -9.59 22.01 -9.17
C ASP A 137 -8.97 22.51 -7.85
N GLN A 138 -7.73 22.11 -7.59
CA GLN A 138 -7.09 22.26 -6.27
C GLN A 138 -6.06 23.40 -6.25
N GLY A 139 -6.13 24.26 -5.26
CA GLY A 139 -5.15 25.32 -4.99
C GLY A 139 -5.22 26.53 -5.93
N GLU A 140 -6.35 26.71 -6.64
CA GLU A 140 -6.60 27.88 -7.47
C GLU A 140 -6.87 29.15 -6.65
N LYS A 141 -6.93 30.31 -7.31
CA LYS A 141 -7.23 31.58 -6.64
C LYS A 141 -8.71 31.66 -6.23
N PRO A 142 -9.08 32.33 -5.12
CA PRO A 142 -10.48 32.47 -4.70
C PRO A 142 -11.44 32.98 -5.79
N SER A 143 -10.99 33.88 -6.66
CA SER A 143 -11.78 34.39 -7.79
C SER A 143 -12.23 33.29 -8.76
N TYR A 144 -11.40 32.28 -9.00
CA TYR A 144 -11.74 31.13 -9.85
C TYR A 144 -12.96 30.38 -9.31
N TYR A 145 -12.98 30.12 -8.00
CA TYR A 145 -14.11 29.45 -7.37
C TYR A 145 -15.37 30.33 -7.29
N PHE A 146 -15.23 31.66 -7.20
CA PHE A 146 -16.37 32.58 -7.27
C PHE A 146 -17.04 32.58 -8.64
N GLU A 147 -16.25 32.51 -9.72
CA GLU A 147 -16.73 32.43 -11.10
C GLU A 147 -17.34 31.06 -11.43
N GLN A 148 -16.70 29.97 -10.98
CA GLN A 148 -17.10 28.59 -11.28
C GLN A 148 -18.25 28.06 -10.38
N PHE A 149 -18.39 28.58 -9.16
CA PHE A 149 -19.40 28.17 -8.17
C PHE A 149 -20.14 29.38 -7.56
N PRO A 150 -20.82 30.20 -8.37
CA PRO A 150 -21.47 31.44 -7.93
C PRO A 150 -22.63 31.18 -6.96
N GLU A 151 -22.95 32.17 -6.11
CA GLU A 151 -24.11 32.07 -5.20
C GLU A 151 -25.45 32.21 -5.92
N ASP A 152 -25.51 32.99 -7.00
CA ASP A 152 -26.75 33.28 -7.73
C ASP A 152 -27.25 32.09 -8.59
N ASN A 153 -26.34 31.22 -9.02
CA ASN A 153 -26.63 30.03 -9.80
C ASN A 153 -25.82 28.83 -9.26
N PRO A 154 -26.18 28.30 -8.07
CA PRO A 154 -25.41 27.26 -7.41
C PRO A 154 -25.44 25.94 -8.19
N VAL A 155 -24.30 25.26 -8.24
CA VAL A 155 -24.18 23.96 -8.91
C VAL A 155 -25.04 22.93 -8.17
N PHE A 156 -25.82 22.15 -8.93
CA PHE A 156 -26.89 21.27 -8.42
C PHE A 156 -27.96 21.95 -7.53
N GLY A 157 -28.07 23.28 -7.54
CA GLY A 157 -29.06 24.05 -6.77
C GLY A 157 -28.68 24.35 -5.32
N PHE A 158 -27.48 23.96 -4.86
CA PHE A 158 -27.02 24.25 -3.50
C PHE A 158 -25.49 24.38 -3.31
N ILE A 159 -24.66 23.91 -4.25
CA ILE A 159 -23.21 24.00 -4.14
C ILE A 159 -22.75 25.38 -4.61
N THR A 160 -22.19 26.14 -3.68
CA THR A 160 -21.55 27.45 -3.91
C THR A 160 -20.08 27.38 -3.48
N TRP A 161 -19.28 28.38 -3.86
CA TRP A 161 -17.90 28.54 -3.43
C TRP A 161 -17.70 28.40 -1.91
N ARG A 162 -18.71 28.74 -1.08
CA ARG A 162 -18.65 28.60 0.39
C ARG A 162 -18.55 27.15 0.83
N TRP A 163 -19.28 26.24 0.16
CA TRP A 163 -19.19 24.80 0.43
C TRP A 163 -17.85 24.19 0.00
N ILE A 164 -17.04 24.91 -0.77
CA ILE A 164 -15.69 24.50 -1.18
C ILE A 164 -14.65 25.13 -0.24
N LEU A 165 -14.60 26.48 -0.17
CA LEU A 165 -13.56 27.21 0.56
C LEU A 165 -13.71 27.16 2.08
N THR A 166 -14.94 27.07 2.63
CA THR A 166 -15.13 27.05 4.10
C THR A 166 -14.59 25.77 4.76
N PRO A 167 -14.84 24.55 4.21
CA PRO A 167 -14.21 23.33 4.74
C PRO A 167 -12.79 23.07 4.22
N GLY A 168 -12.28 23.87 3.27
CA GLY A 168 -10.95 23.70 2.67
C GLY A 168 -10.88 22.63 1.56
N PHE A 169 -11.97 22.43 0.80
CA PHE A 169 -12.02 21.44 -0.28
C PHE A 169 -11.28 21.86 -1.56
N ASP A 170 -10.84 23.13 -1.65
CA ASP A 170 -9.81 23.61 -2.58
C ASP A 170 -8.40 23.04 -2.27
N HIS A 171 -8.22 22.50 -1.06
CA HIS A 171 -7.00 21.81 -0.62
C HIS A 171 -7.36 20.53 0.14
N MET A 172 -8.17 19.66 -0.49
CA MET A 172 -8.84 18.50 0.10
C MET A 172 -7.94 17.66 1.04
N PHE A 173 -6.72 17.35 0.61
CA PHE A 173 -5.80 16.46 1.35
C PHE A 173 -5.20 17.07 2.63
N SER A 174 -5.25 18.40 2.79
CA SER A 174 -4.89 19.11 4.02
C SER A 174 -6.11 19.71 4.75
N SER A 175 -7.33 19.49 4.24
CA SER A 175 -8.55 19.98 4.86
C SER A 175 -8.77 19.38 6.26
N PRO A 176 -9.33 20.15 7.23
CA PRO A 176 -9.62 19.64 8.57
C PRO A 176 -10.57 18.44 8.59
N VAL A 177 -11.49 18.37 7.61
CA VAL A 177 -12.45 17.26 7.45
C VAL A 177 -11.72 15.97 7.07
N PHE A 178 -10.84 16.03 6.06
CA PHE A 178 -10.08 14.87 5.60
C PHE A 178 -9.07 14.38 6.65
N LEU A 179 -8.33 15.30 7.27
CA LEU A 179 -7.39 14.96 8.35
C LEU A 179 -8.11 14.43 9.60
N GLY A 180 -9.31 14.96 9.91
CA GLY A 180 -10.15 14.44 10.98
C GLY A 180 -10.64 13.01 10.74
N LEU A 181 -11.03 12.67 9.51
CA LEU A 181 -11.39 11.30 9.13
C LEU A 181 -10.20 10.35 9.14
N LEU A 182 -9.01 10.80 8.70
CA LEU A 182 -7.77 10.01 8.84
C LEU A 182 -7.42 9.76 10.32
N ALA A 183 -7.54 10.76 11.18
CA ALA A 183 -7.31 10.61 12.62
C ALA A 183 -8.33 9.64 13.27
N LEU A 184 -9.59 9.70 12.85
CA LEU A 184 -10.64 8.79 13.30
C LEU A 184 -10.35 7.34 12.84
N LEU A 185 -10.04 7.12 11.57
CA LEU A 185 -9.66 5.80 11.04
C LEU A 185 -8.42 5.24 11.76
N ALA A 186 -7.42 6.08 12.07
CA ALA A 186 -6.26 5.67 12.84
C ALA A 186 -6.65 5.21 14.26
N ALA A 187 -7.57 5.93 14.92
CA ALA A 187 -8.12 5.54 16.22
C ALA A 187 -8.91 4.21 16.14
N SER A 188 -9.70 4.01 15.09
CA SER A 188 -10.44 2.77 14.81
C SER A 188 -9.50 1.58 14.57
N LEU A 189 -8.42 1.75 13.81
CA LEU A 189 -7.37 0.73 13.63
C LEU A 189 -6.64 0.39 14.94
N MET A 190 -6.27 1.39 15.74
CA MET A 190 -5.64 1.17 17.06
C MET A 190 -6.59 0.45 18.03
N ALA A 191 -7.85 0.87 18.11
CA ALA A 191 -8.87 0.22 18.92
C ALA A 191 -9.12 -1.22 18.50
N CYS A 192 -9.23 -1.49 17.19
CA CYS A 192 -9.35 -2.83 16.62
C CYS A 192 -8.14 -3.70 16.97
N THR A 193 -6.91 -3.18 16.82
CA THR A 193 -5.67 -3.89 17.18
C THR A 193 -5.64 -4.30 18.65
N TYR A 194 -6.01 -3.37 19.55
CA TYR A 194 -6.02 -3.61 20.99
C TYR A 194 -7.10 -4.60 21.43
N THR A 195 -8.31 -4.50 20.87
CA THR A 195 -9.49 -5.27 21.31
C THR A 195 -9.66 -6.63 20.61
N THR A 196 -9.10 -6.80 19.40
CA THR A 196 -9.26 -8.05 18.61
C THR A 196 -7.92 -8.74 18.34
N GLN A 197 -6.97 -8.06 17.70
CA GLN A 197 -5.75 -8.69 17.19
C GLN A 197 -4.81 -9.14 18.31
N LEU A 198 -4.56 -8.29 19.32
CA LEU A 198 -3.73 -8.67 20.47
C LEU A 198 -4.31 -9.86 21.28
N PRO A 199 -5.62 -9.92 21.61
CA PRO A 199 -6.23 -11.12 22.18
C PRO A 199 -6.11 -12.37 21.30
N MET A 200 -6.30 -12.27 19.99
CA MET A 200 -6.18 -13.43 19.08
C MET A 200 -4.77 -14.03 19.09
N VAL A 201 -3.73 -13.19 19.07
CA VAL A 201 -2.33 -13.65 19.20
C VAL A 201 -2.07 -14.24 20.59
N LYS A 202 -2.58 -13.62 21.66
CA LYS A 202 -2.46 -14.16 23.03
C LYS A 202 -3.09 -15.54 23.18
N VAL A 203 -4.19 -15.82 22.48
CA VAL A 203 -4.81 -17.16 22.45
C VAL A 203 -4.01 -18.14 21.60
N ALA A 204 -3.52 -17.74 20.42
CA ALA A 204 -2.70 -18.60 19.56
C ALA A 204 -1.38 -19.05 20.23
N ARG A 205 -0.80 -18.21 21.09
CA ARG A 205 0.40 -18.53 21.90
C ARG A 205 0.14 -19.46 23.09
N ARG A 206 -1.12 -19.69 23.49
CA ARG A 206 -1.42 -20.59 24.61
C ARG A 206 -1.35 -22.03 24.12
N TRP A 207 -0.28 -22.71 24.52
CA TRP A 207 -0.20 -24.16 24.48
C TRP A 207 -1.04 -24.76 25.61
N SER A 208 -1.80 -25.81 25.30
CA SER A 208 -2.57 -26.56 26.28
C SER A 208 -2.58 -28.04 25.92
N PHE A 209 -2.13 -28.86 26.86
CA PHE A 209 -2.22 -30.32 26.72
C PHE A 209 -3.67 -30.77 26.89
N THR A 210 -4.09 -31.76 26.12
CA THR A 210 -5.41 -32.39 26.23
C THR A 210 -5.24 -33.81 26.73
N GLN A 211 -5.71 -34.08 27.95
CA GLN A 211 -5.64 -35.41 28.59
C GLN A 211 -6.85 -36.31 28.27
N SER A 212 -7.61 -35.99 27.22
CA SER A 212 -8.83 -36.71 26.82
C SER A 212 -8.82 -36.98 25.32
N GLY A 213 -8.68 -38.26 24.95
CA GLY A 213 -8.75 -38.70 23.55
C GLY A 213 -10.08 -38.37 22.88
N GLU A 214 -11.18 -38.24 23.64
CA GLU A 214 -12.48 -37.80 23.11
C GLU A 214 -12.44 -36.34 22.61
N ARG A 215 -11.75 -35.45 23.33
CA ARG A 215 -11.56 -34.04 22.90
C ARG A 215 -10.64 -33.91 21.68
N ILE A 216 -9.70 -34.84 21.53
CA ILE A 216 -8.81 -34.92 20.36
C ILE A 216 -9.59 -35.45 19.15
N ARG A 217 -10.41 -36.49 19.32
CA ARG A 217 -11.32 -37.03 18.28
C ARG A 217 -12.40 -36.05 17.78
N LYS A 218 -12.63 -34.94 18.49
CA LYS A 218 -13.55 -33.85 18.10
C LYS A 218 -12.85 -32.66 17.42
N GLN A 219 -11.55 -32.74 17.10
CA GLN A 219 -10.87 -31.72 16.30
C GLN A 219 -11.26 -31.80 14.81
N GLU A 220 -10.90 -30.79 14.02
CA GLU A 220 -11.26 -30.71 12.59
C GLU A 220 -10.62 -31.83 11.76
N PHE A 221 -9.38 -32.16 12.11
CA PHE A 221 -8.69 -33.38 11.71
C PHE A 221 -8.55 -34.28 12.95
N ALA A 222 -8.83 -35.57 12.83
CA ALA A 222 -8.58 -36.55 13.88
C ALA A 222 -8.30 -37.93 13.29
N ASP A 223 -7.36 -38.65 13.90
CA ASP A 223 -6.99 -40.01 13.52
C ASP A 223 -6.49 -40.80 14.76
N SER A 224 -6.24 -42.09 14.62
CA SER A 224 -5.72 -42.95 15.69
C SER A 224 -4.77 -44.00 15.12
N LEU A 225 -3.49 -43.86 15.45
CA LEU A 225 -2.43 -44.77 15.02
C LEU A 225 -2.29 -45.94 15.98
N PRO A 226 -2.66 -47.18 15.60
CA PRO A 226 -2.41 -48.36 16.41
C PRO A 226 -0.91 -48.69 16.39
N ARG A 227 -0.40 -49.28 17.49
CA ARG A 227 1.02 -49.65 17.64
C ARG A 227 1.97 -48.47 17.34
N ALA A 228 1.71 -47.27 17.86
CA ALA A 228 2.58 -46.10 17.60
C ALA A 228 3.18 -45.54 18.89
N SER A 229 4.33 -44.87 18.78
CA SER A 229 4.90 -44.06 19.86
C SER A 229 4.64 -42.57 19.64
N ILE A 230 4.29 -41.86 20.71
CA ILE A 230 4.15 -40.39 20.66
C ILE A 230 5.51 -39.69 20.45
N GLN A 231 6.61 -40.35 20.77
CA GLN A 231 7.97 -39.85 20.58
C GLN A 231 8.31 -39.79 19.09
N ASP A 232 8.02 -40.86 18.34
CA ASP A 232 8.27 -40.94 16.89
C ASP A 232 7.42 -39.93 16.12
N LEU A 233 6.14 -39.80 16.50
CA LEU A 233 5.27 -38.73 16.00
C LEU A 233 5.87 -37.34 16.29
N GLY A 234 6.41 -37.11 17.48
CA GLY A 234 7.10 -35.88 17.84
C GLY A 234 8.30 -35.58 16.95
N VAL A 235 9.15 -36.57 16.67
CA VAL A 235 10.28 -36.44 15.74
C VAL A 235 9.82 -36.06 14.34
N ILE A 236 8.77 -36.73 13.81
CA ILE A 236 8.23 -36.47 12.47
C ILE A 236 7.62 -35.08 12.36
N LEU A 237 6.89 -34.63 13.39
CA LEU A 237 6.32 -33.28 13.44
C LEU A 237 7.41 -32.20 13.47
N MET A 238 8.48 -32.38 14.26
CA MET A 238 9.63 -31.46 14.24
C MET A 238 10.33 -31.45 12.87
N GLY A 239 10.51 -32.62 12.24
CA GLY A 239 11.05 -32.73 10.87
C GLY A 239 10.19 -32.04 9.81
N ALA A 240 8.89 -31.87 10.07
CA ALA A 240 7.96 -31.10 9.24
C ALA A 240 7.89 -29.60 9.61
N GLY A 241 8.72 -29.13 10.53
CA GLY A 241 8.78 -27.72 10.95
C GLY A 241 7.69 -27.31 11.94
N TYR A 242 7.16 -28.24 12.73
CA TYR A 242 6.30 -27.92 13.89
C TYR A 242 7.15 -27.70 15.14
N GLU A 243 6.81 -26.67 15.92
CA GLU A 243 7.30 -26.48 17.29
C GLU A 243 6.55 -27.45 18.21
N VAL A 244 7.23 -28.50 18.68
CA VAL A 244 6.67 -29.56 19.53
C VAL A 244 6.99 -29.27 21.00
N ILE A 245 5.97 -29.39 21.87
CA ILE A 245 6.07 -29.21 23.31
C ILE A 245 5.62 -30.51 24.01
N GLY A 246 6.48 -31.05 24.87
CA GLY A 246 6.22 -32.22 25.71
C GLY A 246 6.04 -31.84 27.20
N THR A 247 5.47 -32.75 27.99
CA THR A 247 5.13 -32.51 29.41
C THR A 247 6.31 -32.45 30.39
N SER A 248 7.53 -32.77 29.98
CA SER A 248 8.64 -33.07 30.91
C SER A 248 9.10 -31.92 31.80
N ASN A 249 9.00 -30.66 31.34
CA ASN A 249 9.37 -29.51 32.16
C ASN A 249 8.76 -28.18 31.64
N PRO A 250 7.60 -27.75 32.16
CA PRO A 250 6.92 -26.53 31.67
C PRO A 250 7.69 -25.24 31.98
N LEU A 251 8.54 -25.22 33.02
CA LEU A 251 9.30 -24.03 33.43
C LEU A 251 10.36 -23.62 32.40
N TYR A 252 11.02 -24.59 31.77
CA TYR A 252 12.07 -24.36 30.77
C TYR A 252 11.54 -23.64 29.52
N TYR A 253 10.33 -23.98 29.08
CA TYR A 253 9.72 -23.39 27.88
C TYR A 253 9.13 -21.99 28.12
N LEU A 254 8.61 -21.70 29.31
CA LEU A 254 8.12 -20.37 29.69
C LEU A 254 9.22 -19.30 29.60
N LEU A 255 10.47 -19.65 29.95
CA LEU A 255 11.60 -18.73 29.87
C LEU A 255 11.99 -18.43 28.41
N LYS A 256 12.07 -19.46 27.54
CA LYS A 256 12.37 -19.30 26.10
C LYS A 256 11.31 -18.50 25.34
N LEU A 257 10.02 -18.79 25.56
CA LEU A 257 8.91 -18.13 24.86
C LEU A 257 8.70 -16.66 25.24
N SER A 258 9.32 -16.18 26.33
CA SER A 258 9.20 -14.79 26.77
C SER A 258 10.10 -13.82 25.98
N PHE A 259 11.16 -14.32 25.33
CA PHE A 259 12.24 -13.50 24.74
C PHE A 259 12.29 -13.43 23.21
N PHE A 260 11.45 -14.18 22.48
CA PHE A 260 11.47 -14.22 21.01
C PHE A 260 10.22 -13.57 20.37
N PRO A 261 10.26 -12.25 20.04
CA PRO A 261 9.27 -11.60 19.20
C PRO A 261 9.66 -11.53 17.71
N PHE A 262 10.95 -11.63 17.37
CA PHE A 262 11.48 -11.51 15.99
C PHE A 262 12.70 -12.43 15.82
N GLY A 263 12.70 -13.27 14.79
CA GLY A 263 13.85 -14.13 14.46
C GLY A 263 13.48 -15.36 13.64
N MET A 264 13.57 -15.26 12.31
CA MET A 264 13.53 -16.42 11.42
C MET A 264 14.90 -17.10 11.43
N TYR A 265 15.11 -18.06 12.34
CA TYR A 265 16.30 -18.89 12.38
C TYR A 265 15.97 -20.36 12.11
N TYR A 266 16.61 -20.92 11.09
CA TYR A 266 16.68 -22.37 10.89
C TYR A 266 17.50 -23.00 12.02
N THR A 267 16.85 -23.61 13.01
CA THR A 267 17.54 -24.41 14.04
C THR A 267 17.58 -25.88 13.65
N GLY A 268 18.38 -26.19 12.63
CA GLY A 268 18.79 -27.55 12.33
C GLY A 268 19.91 -28.01 13.27
N ALA A 269 19.61 -28.24 14.55
CA ALA A 269 20.50 -28.91 15.51
C ALA A 269 19.73 -29.37 16.76
N GLY A 270 19.74 -30.67 17.03
CA GLY A 270 19.55 -31.30 18.35
C GLY A 270 18.47 -30.74 19.28
N TYR A 271 17.20 -31.06 19.02
CA TYR A 271 16.15 -30.99 20.05
C TYR A 271 15.78 -32.41 20.49
N GLU A 272 16.32 -32.81 21.64
CA GLU A 272 15.98 -34.08 22.29
C GLU A 272 14.49 -34.11 22.66
N VAL A 273 13.78 -35.15 22.22
CA VAL A 273 12.34 -35.32 22.48
C VAL A 273 12.12 -35.76 23.93
N PHE A 274 12.24 -34.81 24.85
CA PHE A 274 11.77 -34.98 26.22
C PHE A 274 10.24 -34.91 26.27
N THR A 275 9.58 -35.98 25.82
CA THR A 275 8.16 -36.29 26.12
C THR A 275 8.10 -37.39 27.18
N LYS A 276 8.25 -37.02 28.46
CA LYS A 276 8.22 -37.93 29.62
C LYS A 276 6.79 -38.10 30.17
N GLY A 277 5.82 -38.20 29.27
CA GLY A 277 4.39 -38.37 29.59
C GLY A 277 3.54 -38.57 28.32
N PRO A 278 2.26 -38.93 28.47
CA PRO A 278 1.43 -39.46 27.37
C PRO A 278 0.90 -38.39 26.41
N SER A 279 1.10 -37.10 26.65
CA SER A 279 0.47 -36.03 25.87
C SER A 279 1.49 -35.13 25.18
N LEU A 280 1.25 -34.84 23.89
CA LEU A 280 2.05 -33.95 23.04
C LEU A 280 1.17 -32.82 22.50
N TYR A 281 1.75 -31.64 22.38
CA TYR A 281 1.16 -30.50 21.67
C TYR A 281 2.19 -29.95 20.67
N ALA A 282 1.75 -29.60 19.46
CA ALA A 282 2.62 -29.01 18.45
C ALA A 282 1.91 -27.88 17.69
N PHE A 283 2.67 -26.91 17.18
CA PHE A 283 2.11 -25.84 16.34
C PHE A 283 3.08 -25.35 15.27
N LYS A 284 2.54 -24.69 14.25
CA LYS A 284 3.30 -24.16 13.10
C LYS A 284 2.69 -22.83 12.66
N GLY A 285 3.48 -21.97 11.99
CA GLY A 285 2.97 -20.76 11.32
C GLY A 285 2.43 -19.65 12.22
N LEU A 286 2.95 -19.49 13.45
CA LEU A 286 2.52 -18.43 14.37
C LEU A 286 2.68 -17.00 13.78
N ALA A 287 3.64 -16.80 12.88
CA ALA A 287 3.83 -15.53 12.16
C ALA A 287 2.56 -15.03 11.44
N GLY A 288 1.75 -15.93 10.86
CA GLY A 288 0.48 -15.59 10.21
C GLY A 288 -0.58 -15.05 11.18
N ARG A 289 -0.45 -15.28 12.49
CA ARG A 289 -1.30 -14.68 13.53
C ARG A 289 -0.84 -13.28 13.93
N TYR A 290 0.46 -12.98 13.86
CA TYR A 290 0.99 -11.63 14.09
C TYR A 290 0.78 -10.69 12.91
N ALA A 291 0.75 -11.23 11.69
CA ALA A 291 0.70 -10.46 10.46
C ALA A 291 -0.40 -9.38 10.38
N PRO A 292 -1.66 -9.60 10.84
CA PRO A 292 -2.69 -8.55 10.83
C PRO A 292 -2.35 -7.32 11.70
N ILE A 293 -1.59 -7.50 12.79
CA ILE A 293 -1.08 -6.39 13.60
C ILE A 293 -0.07 -5.58 12.77
N GLY A 294 0.78 -6.27 12.01
CA GLY A 294 1.72 -5.66 11.07
C GLY A 294 1.02 -4.88 9.96
N VAL A 295 -0.08 -5.41 9.41
CA VAL A 295 -0.92 -4.72 8.41
C VAL A 295 -1.51 -3.43 8.97
N HIS A 296 -2.07 -3.46 10.18
CA HIS A 296 -2.59 -2.25 10.84
C HIS A 296 -1.48 -1.22 11.12
N LEU A 297 -0.32 -1.67 11.61
CA LEU A 297 0.83 -0.79 11.85
C LEU A 297 1.33 -0.15 10.54
N ALA A 298 1.44 -0.94 9.47
CA ALA A 298 1.82 -0.45 8.14
C ALA A 298 0.84 0.61 7.61
N MET A 299 -0.47 0.40 7.78
CA MET A 299 -1.48 1.39 7.39
C MET A 299 -1.38 2.68 8.23
N LEU A 300 -1.13 2.58 9.54
CA LEU A 300 -0.87 3.74 10.40
C LEU A 300 0.39 4.50 9.96
N PHE A 301 1.46 3.81 9.54
CA PHE A 301 2.67 4.43 8.99
C PHE A 301 2.37 5.19 7.67
N ILE A 302 1.62 4.59 6.75
CA ILE A 302 1.19 5.25 5.50
C ILE A 302 0.39 6.52 5.82
N MET A 303 -0.59 6.43 6.72
CA MET A 303 -1.43 7.57 7.12
C MET A 303 -0.63 8.68 7.83
N ALA A 304 0.32 8.32 8.69
CA ALA A 304 1.22 9.27 9.36
C ALA A 304 2.14 9.99 8.35
N GLY A 305 2.75 9.25 7.41
CA GLY A 305 3.57 9.83 6.34
C GLY A 305 2.78 10.71 5.37
N ALA A 306 1.54 10.32 5.04
CA ALA A 306 0.64 11.15 4.22
C ALA A 306 0.27 12.45 4.96
N THR A 307 -0.09 12.36 6.24
CA THR A 307 -0.40 13.52 7.09
C THR A 307 0.80 14.46 7.23
N LEU A 308 2.00 13.93 7.48
CA LEU A 308 3.24 14.72 7.57
C LEU A 308 3.56 15.43 6.24
N SER A 309 3.31 14.77 5.11
CA SER A 309 3.48 15.40 3.79
C SER A 309 2.44 16.50 3.57
N ALA A 310 1.16 16.24 3.89
CA ALA A 310 0.08 17.23 3.74
C ALA A 310 0.28 18.48 4.62
N THR A 311 0.79 18.32 5.85
CA THR A 311 0.94 19.42 6.82
C THR A 311 2.33 20.06 6.87
N GLY A 312 3.36 19.44 6.29
CA GLY A 312 4.75 19.91 6.34
C GLY A 312 5.42 20.15 4.98
N ASN A 313 4.69 20.08 3.84
CA ASN A 313 5.27 20.33 2.52
C ASN A 313 5.47 21.82 2.22
N PHE A 314 6.45 22.09 1.36
CA PHE A 314 6.59 23.32 0.60
C PHE A 314 6.49 22.99 -0.88
N LYS A 315 5.93 23.91 -1.67
CA LYS A 315 6.04 23.88 -3.13
C LYS A 315 6.16 25.29 -3.69
N GLY A 316 7.00 25.45 -4.70
CA GLY A 316 7.16 26.65 -5.51
C GLY A 316 7.31 26.30 -6.99
N SER A 317 7.19 27.31 -7.84
CA SER A 317 7.36 27.21 -9.29
C SER A 317 8.08 28.46 -9.77
N VAL A 318 9.07 28.33 -10.67
CA VAL A 318 9.87 29.45 -11.18
C VAL A 318 10.28 29.25 -12.63
N ASP A 319 10.18 30.31 -13.44
CA ASP A 319 10.71 30.34 -14.82
C ASP A 319 12.04 31.10 -14.82
N VAL A 320 13.11 30.43 -15.26
CA VAL A 320 14.48 30.96 -15.18
C VAL A 320 15.17 30.88 -16.55
N PRO A 321 15.57 32.03 -17.15
CA PRO A 321 16.42 32.07 -18.34
C PRO A 321 17.74 31.32 -18.15
N GLN A 322 18.26 30.69 -19.21
CA GLN A 322 19.60 30.11 -19.16
C GLN A 322 20.67 31.17 -18.81
N GLY A 323 21.67 30.77 -18.03
CA GLY A 323 22.72 31.64 -17.51
C GLY A 323 22.35 32.40 -16.23
N LEU A 324 21.10 32.32 -15.73
CA LEU A 324 20.66 32.97 -14.50
C LEU A 324 20.52 32.01 -13.32
N ASN A 325 20.41 32.60 -12.13
CA ASN A 325 20.33 31.93 -10.84
C ASN A 325 19.01 32.23 -10.13
N PHE A 326 18.64 31.37 -9.19
CA PHE A 326 17.64 31.66 -8.16
C PHE A 326 17.99 30.92 -6.86
N VAL A 327 17.54 31.46 -5.72
CA VAL A 327 17.66 30.80 -4.42
C VAL A 327 16.40 29.97 -4.15
N ILE A 328 16.56 28.74 -3.64
CA ILE A 328 15.42 27.83 -3.42
C ILE A 328 14.38 28.44 -2.48
N GLY A 329 14.82 29.10 -1.40
CA GLY A 329 13.96 29.71 -0.38
C GLY A 329 13.00 30.78 -0.92
N ASP A 330 13.44 31.60 -1.88
CA ASP A 330 12.64 32.71 -2.44
C ASP A 330 11.43 32.21 -3.25
N VAL A 331 11.57 31.02 -3.85
CA VAL A 331 10.54 30.38 -4.67
C VAL A 331 9.57 29.53 -3.83
N MET A 332 10.06 28.97 -2.72
CA MET A 332 9.37 27.94 -1.95
C MET A 332 8.36 28.49 -0.95
N LYS A 333 7.08 28.18 -1.15
CA LYS A 333 5.98 28.60 -0.27
C LYS A 333 5.50 27.46 0.63
N PRO A 334 5.31 27.68 1.94
CA PRO A 334 4.72 26.68 2.83
C PRO A 334 3.26 26.43 2.44
N ARG A 335 2.84 25.17 2.44
CA ARG A 335 1.45 24.77 2.20
C ARG A 335 0.72 24.23 3.42
N GLY A 336 1.45 23.92 4.50
CA GLY A 336 0.88 23.35 5.72
C GLY A 336 1.34 24.06 6.99
N VAL A 337 0.58 23.86 8.05
CA VAL A 337 0.80 24.51 9.36
C VAL A 337 2.02 23.99 10.14
N LEU A 338 2.61 22.87 9.72
CA LEU A 338 3.84 22.28 10.30
C LEU A 338 5.06 22.46 9.36
N SER A 339 4.95 23.29 8.32
CA SER A 339 6.03 23.56 7.37
C SER A 339 7.19 24.33 8.02
N VAL A 340 8.28 23.63 8.34
CA VAL A 340 9.54 24.22 8.83
C VAL A 340 10.54 24.30 7.68
N ALA A 341 11.09 25.48 7.42
CA ALA A 341 12.05 25.69 6.32
C ALA A 341 13.39 24.99 6.64
N PRO A 342 13.87 24.05 5.79
CA PRO A 342 15.16 23.40 5.96
C PRO A 342 16.31 24.25 5.41
N ASP A 343 17.52 24.08 5.96
CA ASP A 343 18.72 24.89 5.63
C ASP A 343 19.07 24.92 4.13
N ILE A 344 18.71 23.87 3.40
CA ILE A 344 18.83 23.75 1.93
C ILE A 344 18.09 24.86 1.15
N PHE A 345 17.19 25.62 1.80
CA PHE A 345 16.55 26.77 1.16
C PHE A 345 17.55 27.89 0.83
N ASN A 346 18.73 27.91 1.47
CA ASN A 346 19.81 28.84 1.16
C ASN A 346 20.66 28.44 -0.05
N THR A 347 20.41 27.27 -0.65
CA THR A 347 21.14 26.81 -1.85
C THR A 347 20.70 27.59 -3.09
N GLU A 348 21.69 28.07 -3.84
CA GLU A 348 21.50 28.75 -5.12
C GLU A 348 21.48 27.72 -6.26
N VAL A 349 20.59 27.89 -7.22
CA VAL A 349 20.46 27.01 -8.40
C VAL A 349 20.75 27.84 -9.66
N HIS A 350 21.83 27.49 -10.36
CA HIS A 350 22.20 28.04 -11.65
C HIS A 350 21.63 27.19 -12.80
N VAL A 351 21.03 27.84 -13.79
CA VAL A 351 20.61 27.19 -15.04
C VAL A 351 21.73 27.32 -16.06
N ASN A 352 22.64 26.32 -16.12
CA ASN A 352 23.74 26.31 -17.08
C ASN A 352 23.23 26.39 -18.54
N LYS A 353 22.20 25.61 -18.84
CA LYS A 353 21.62 25.51 -20.19
C LYS A 353 20.21 24.94 -20.15
N PHE A 354 19.34 25.47 -21.02
CA PHE A 354 18.08 24.83 -21.37
C PHE A 354 18.10 24.43 -22.85
N TYR A 355 17.62 23.23 -23.18
CA TYR A 355 17.49 22.80 -24.57
C TYR A 355 16.38 21.77 -24.77
N MET A 356 15.98 21.60 -26.03
CA MET A 356 14.87 20.74 -26.46
C MET A 356 15.36 19.76 -27.52
N GLU A 357 14.96 18.49 -27.39
CA GLU A 357 15.09 17.49 -28.45
C GLU A 357 13.77 17.39 -29.22
N TYR A 358 13.88 17.14 -30.52
CA TYR A 358 12.75 17.11 -31.46
C TYR A 358 12.80 15.80 -32.24
N TYR A 359 11.62 15.29 -32.62
CA TYR A 359 11.51 14.21 -33.60
C TYR A 359 11.78 14.73 -35.03
N ASP A 360 12.00 13.81 -35.97
CA ASP A 360 12.14 14.16 -37.40
C ASP A 360 10.90 14.85 -37.99
N SER A 361 9.73 14.71 -37.34
CA SER A 361 8.50 15.45 -37.65
C SER A 361 8.54 16.94 -37.28
N GLY A 362 9.53 17.37 -36.49
CA GLY A 362 9.62 18.71 -35.90
C GLY A 362 8.85 18.89 -34.59
N GLU A 363 8.18 17.84 -34.08
CA GLU A 363 7.52 17.88 -32.78
C GLU A 363 8.53 17.72 -31.63
N VAL A 364 8.26 18.37 -30.49
CA VAL A 364 9.15 18.29 -29.32
C VAL A 364 9.05 16.89 -28.70
N SER A 365 10.21 16.24 -28.56
CA SER A 365 10.37 14.92 -27.95
C SER A 365 10.66 15.03 -26.45
N GLN A 366 11.55 15.96 -26.06
CA GLN A 366 12.01 16.07 -24.68
C GLN A 366 12.56 17.46 -24.35
N PHE A 367 12.45 17.83 -23.07
CA PHE A 367 12.98 19.07 -22.50
C PHE A 367 14.12 18.73 -21.53
N TYR A 368 15.24 19.47 -21.62
CA TYR A 368 16.41 19.28 -20.76
C TYR A 368 16.84 20.59 -20.12
N SER A 369 17.17 20.50 -18.84
CA SER A 369 17.65 21.64 -18.04
C SER A 369 18.91 21.20 -17.30
N ASP A 370 20.05 21.82 -17.60
CA ASP A 370 21.32 21.51 -16.96
C ASP A 370 21.55 22.41 -15.75
N LEU A 371 21.41 21.85 -14.55
CA LEU A 371 21.37 22.60 -13.30
C LEU A 371 22.61 22.34 -12.45
N SER A 372 23.18 23.42 -11.91
CA SER A 372 24.23 23.37 -10.88
C SER A 372 23.72 24.00 -9.59
N LEU A 373 23.99 23.33 -8.46
CA LEU A 373 23.62 23.78 -7.12
C LEU A 373 24.87 24.30 -6.40
N PHE A 374 24.75 25.45 -5.76
CA PHE A 374 25.82 26.11 -5.02
C PHE A 374 25.42 26.29 -3.55
N ASP A 375 26.35 25.96 -2.66
CA ASP A 375 26.22 26.25 -1.24
C ASP A 375 26.47 27.74 -0.94
N LEU A 376 26.20 28.17 0.29
CA LEU A 376 26.44 29.55 0.77
C LEU A 376 27.88 30.05 0.55
N ASP A 377 28.86 29.15 0.55
CA ASP A 377 30.28 29.44 0.27
C ASP A 377 30.60 29.59 -1.23
N GLY A 378 29.59 29.55 -2.12
CA GLY A 378 29.76 29.61 -3.58
C GLY A 378 30.34 28.33 -4.19
N LYS A 379 30.39 27.22 -3.44
CA LYS A 379 30.91 25.93 -3.89
C LYS A 379 29.83 25.12 -4.60
N GLU A 380 30.12 24.62 -5.80
CA GLU A 380 29.25 23.68 -6.50
C GLU A 380 29.15 22.35 -5.72
N VAL A 381 27.94 22.02 -5.24
CA VAL A 381 27.65 20.80 -4.46
C VAL A 381 27.07 19.67 -5.31
N MET A 382 26.41 20.00 -6.41
CA MET A 382 25.83 19.03 -7.33
C MET A 382 25.59 19.67 -8.71
N ARG A 383 25.88 18.92 -9.77
CA ARG A 383 25.40 19.20 -11.13
C ARG A 383 24.57 18.03 -11.65
N LYS A 384 23.42 18.31 -12.27
CA LYS A 384 22.64 17.31 -13.00
C LYS A 384 21.83 17.96 -14.11
N THR A 385 21.92 17.37 -15.30
CA THR A 385 20.95 17.60 -16.37
C THR A 385 19.67 16.82 -16.07
N ILE A 386 18.56 17.52 -15.85
CA ILE A 386 17.23 16.94 -15.64
C ILE A 386 16.42 16.93 -16.93
N LYS A 387 15.34 16.12 -16.93
CA LYS A 387 14.33 16.09 -17.98
C LYS A 387 12.96 15.69 -17.42
N VAL A 388 11.92 15.70 -18.25
CA VAL A 388 10.58 15.26 -17.82
C VAL A 388 10.65 13.81 -17.29
N ASN A 389 10.08 13.59 -16.11
CA ASN A 389 10.15 12.36 -15.31
C ASN A 389 11.52 11.97 -14.70
N ASP A 390 12.58 12.77 -14.88
CA ASP A 390 13.89 12.54 -14.24
C ASP A 390 14.39 13.79 -13.47
N PRO A 391 13.84 14.03 -12.26
CA PRO A 391 14.09 15.25 -11.49
C PRO A 391 15.45 15.25 -10.76
N LEU A 392 15.86 16.43 -10.30
CA LEU A 392 16.98 16.60 -9.37
C LEU A 392 16.47 16.40 -7.94
N ARG A 393 17.19 15.66 -7.10
CA ARG A 393 16.84 15.42 -5.69
C ARG A 393 18.05 15.73 -4.81
N TYR A 394 17.94 16.75 -3.96
CA TYR A 394 19.02 17.18 -3.08
C TYR A 394 18.45 17.82 -1.80
N GLY A 395 19.02 17.53 -0.64
CA GLY A 395 18.59 18.07 0.66
C GLY A 395 17.12 17.86 1.04
N GLY A 396 16.41 16.91 0.43
CA GLY A 396 14.96 16.72 0.61
C GLY A 396 14.08 17.58 -0.32
N VAL A 397 14.66 18.49 -1.08
CA VAL A 397 14.02 19.20 -2.20
C VAL A 397 14.08 18.32 -3.45
N THR A 398 12.99 18.30 -4.22
CA THR A 398 12.96 17.74 -5.57
C THR A 398 12.61 18.84 -6.56
N ILE A 399 13.44 19.01 -7.59
CA ILE A 399 13.28 19.98 -8.68
C ILE A 399 12.86 19.21 -9.94
N TYR A 400 11.66 19.49 -10.43
CA TYR A 400 11.08 18.91 -11.65
C TYR A 400 11.17 19.92 -12.79
N GLN A 401 11.48 19.44 -13.99
CA GLN A 401 11.26 20.21 -15.22
C GLN A 401 9.79 20.07 -15.61
N THR A 402 9.04 21.16 -15.59
CA THR A 402 7.59 21.19 -15.82
C THR A 402 7.16 22.09 -16.96
N ASP A 403 7.88 23.17 -17.25
CA ASP A 403 7.56 24.06 -18.37
C ASP A 403 8.81 24.69 -19.01
N TRP A 404 8.62 25.51 -20.05
CA TRP A 404 9.69 26.21 -20.76
C TRP A 404 9.22 27.57 -21.28
N GLY A 405 10.17 28.45 -21.60
CA GLY A 405 9.88 29.69 -22.27
C GLY A 405 10.98 30.15 -23.23
N PHE A 406 10.71 31.26 -23.89
CA PHE A 406 11.65 31.97 -24.75
C PHE A 406 11.93 33.33 -24.10
N SER A 407 13.16 33.56 -23.65
CA SER A 407 13.54 34.75 -22.88
C SER A 407 14.01 35.88 -23.79
N ALA A 408 14.96 35.59 -24.68
CA ALA A 408 15.55 36.59 -25.56
C ALA A 408 16.08 35.98 -26.86
N LEU A 409 16.06 36.76 -27.93
CA LEU A 409 16.66 36.43 -29.21
C LEU A 409 17.93 37.27 -29.40
N SER A 410 19.07 36.61 -29.61
CA SER A 410 20.35 37.26 -29.89
C SER A 410 20.48 37.50 -31.40
N VAL A 411 20.55 38.76 -31.80
CA VAL A 411 20.51 39.19 -33.21
C VAL A 411 21.66 40.15 -33.50
N LYS A 412 22.33 39.98 -34.65
CA LYS A 412 23.23 40.98 -35.25
C LYS A 412 22.57 41.64 -36.45
N LYS A 413 22.84 42.93 -36.63
CA LYS A 413 22.38 43.78 -37.75
C LYS A 413 23.62 44.37 -38.43
N ASN A 414 23.84 44.09 -39.71
CA ASN A 414 24.99 44.60 -40.49
C ASN A 414 26.36 44.37 -39.82
N GLY A 415 26.52 43.24 -39.12
CA GLY A 415 27.70 42.91 -38.31
C GLY A 415 27.74 43.51 -36.90
N GLU A 416 26.90 44.49 -36.58
CA GLU A 416 26.77 45.10 -35.24
C GLU A 416 25.90 44.24 -34.31
N GLY A 417 26.22 44.26 -33.01
CA GLY A 417 25.57 43.44 -31.98
C GLY A 417 26.53 42.43 -31.33
N PRO A 418 26.03 41.39 -30.63
CA PRO A 418 24.62 40.99 -30.57
C PRO A 418 23.73 41.91 -29.73
N PHE A 419 22.52 42.17 -30.25
CA PHE A 419 21.40 42.74 -29.52
C PHE A 419 20.55 41.61 -28.95
N ASN A 420 20.41 41.55 -27.63
CA ASN A 420 19.55 40.58 -26.95
C ASN A 420 18.12 41.15 -26.85
N LEU A 421 17.28 40.84 -27.83
CA LEU A 421 15.90 41.31 -27.90
C LEU A 421 15.01 40.44 -27.02
N ALA A 422 14.36 41.02 -26.01
CA ALA A 422 13.44 40.29 -25.14
C ALA A 422 12.26 39.71 -25.94
N MET A 423 11.91 38.45 -25.66
CA MET A 423 10.82 37.73 -26.33
C MET A 423 9.57 37.74 -25.45
N ALA A 424 8.48 38.32 -25.94
CA ALA A 424 7.21 38.42 -25.21
C ALA A 424 6.26 37.28 -25.60
N PRO A 425 5.59 36.59 -24.65
CA PRO A 425 4.54 35.64 -24.96
C PRO A 425 3.31 36.35 -25.53
N LEU A 426 2.84 35.88 -26.68
CA LEU A 426 1.67 36.40 -27.37
C LEU A 426 0.44 35.54 -27.04
N LYS A 427 -0.68 36.18 -26.69
CA LYS A 427 -1.93 35.48 -26.40
C LYS A 427 -2.51 34.87 -27.69
N LEU A 428 -2.68 33.55 -27.69
CA LEU A 428 -3.39 32.81 -28.72
C LEU A 428 -4.62 32.12 -28.11
N ASN A 429 -5.62 31.84 -28.96
CA ASN A 429 -6.73 30.97 -28.57
C ASN A 429 -6.27 29.51 -28.61
N GLY A 430 -5.83 28.98 -27.46
CA GLY A 430 -5.42 27.58 -27.26
C GLY A 430 -3.97 27.43 -26.77
N ASP A 431 -3.58 26.20 -26.43
CA ASP A 431 -2.36 25.86 -25.65
C ASP A 431 -1.02 26.05 -26.39
N LYS A 432 -1.03 26.64 -27.59
CA LYS A 432 0.19 26.80 -28.39
C LYS A 432 0.92 28.07 -27.97
N LYS A 433 2.09 27.90 -27.37
CA LYS A 433 3.02 29.00 -27.09
C LYS A 433 3.49 29.66 -28.39
N LEU A 434 3.39 30.98 -28.43
CA LEU A 434 3.94 31.84 -29.47
C LEU A 434 4.64 32.99 -28.77
N TYR A 435 5.87 33.25 -29.15
CA TYR A 435 6.66 34.37 -28.66
C TYR A 435 6.95 35.33 -29.80
N GLY A 436 7.04 36.62 -29.50
CA GLY A 436 7.38 37.64 -30.46
C GLY A 436 8.37 38.66 -29.90
N THR A 437 9.20 39.21 -30.78
CA THR A 437 10.01 40.40 -30.51
C THR A 437 10.06 41.30 -31.74
N PHE A 438 10.61 42.49 -31.57
CA PHE A 438 10.65 43.54 -32.57
C PHE A 438 12.00 44.26 -32.53
N LEU A 439 12.68 44.29 -33.69
CA LEU A 439 13.91 45.05 -33.88
C LEU A 439 13.55 46.39 -34.55
N PRO A 440 13.57 47.53 -33.83
CA PRO A 440 13.34 48.83 -34.45
C PRO A 440 14.44 49.16 -35.46
N LEU A 441 14.08 49.88 -36.52
CA LEU A 441 15.01 50.40 -37.52
C LEU A 441 15.02 51.94 -37.45
N GLU A 442 16.19 52.54 -37.65
CA GLU A 442 16.48 53.94 -37.30
C GLU A 442 15.77 54.98 -38.20
N ASP A 443 15.20 54.56 -39.33
CA ASP A 443 14.44 55.39 -40.27
C ASP A 443 13.07 55.88 -39.73
N SER A 444 12.78 55.69 -38.44
CA SER A 444 11.59 56.27 -37.80
C SER A 444 11.81 57.76 -37.50
N ASP A 445 11.32 58.61 -38.40
CA ASP A 445 11.20 60.07 -38.23
C ASP A 445 10.69 60.40 -36.80
N PRO A 446 11.42 61.21 -36.00
CA PRO A 446 11.04 61.53 -34.63
C PRO A 446 9.71 62.32 -34.50
N SER A 447 9.16 62.83 -35.61
CA SER A 447 7.82 63.42 -35.66
C SER A 447 6.68 62.41 -35.89
N ASN A 448 7.00 61.15 -36.24
CA ASN A 448 6.04 60.13 -36.63
C ASN A 448 5.87 59.07 -35.54
N SER A 449 4.65 58.95 -34.98
CA SER A 449 4.36 58.06 -33.84
C SER A 449 4.37 56.54 -34.16
N LYS A 450 4.83 56.13 -35.34
CA LYS A 450 4.91 54.73 -35.76
C LYS A 450 6.36 54.31 -36.00
N VAL A 451 6.97 53.70 -34.98
CA VAL A 451 8.28 53.05 -35.11
C VAL A 451 8.16 51.89 -36.13
N LYS A 452 8.97 51.94 -37.19
CA LYS A 452 9.11 50.85 -38.16
C LYS A 452 10.25 49.92 -37.73
N GLY A 453 10.14 48.64 -38.08
CA GLY A 453 11.11 47.64 -37.66
C GLY A 453 10.76 46.23 -38.14
N ILE A 454 11.59 45.27 -37.78
CA ILE A 454 11.48 43.86 -38.19
C ILE A 454 10.78 43.10 -37.06
N SER A 455 9.63 42.49 -37.36
CA SER A 455 8.92 41.63 -36.41
C SER A 455 9.43 40.19 -36.51
N MET A 456 9.75 39.58 -35.37
CA MET A 456 10.23 38.21 -35.30
C MET A 456 9.32 37.37 -34.41
N LEU A 457 8.87 36.22 -34.91
CA LEU A 457 7.94 35.31 -34.21
C LEU A 457 8.52 33.91 -34.09
N ALA A 458 8.31 33.24 -32.97
CA ALA A 458 8.81 31.89 -32.71
C ALA A 458 7.81 31.04 -31.92
N ARG A 459 7.70 29.75 -32.27
CA ARG A 459 6.93 28.73 -31.52
C ARG A 459 7.79 27.72 -30.78
N ASP A 460 9.10 27.74 -31.05
CA ASP A 460 10.14 26.87 -30.53
C ASP A 460 11.47 27.64 -30.58
N LEU A 461 12.56 27.04 -30.10
CA LEU A 461 13.91 27.65 -30.11
C LEU A 461 14.68 27.41 -31.42
N GLN A 462 14.15 26.63 -32.36
CA GLN A 462 14.82 26.29 -33.62
C GLN A 462 14.43 27.18 -34.80
N SER A 463 13.19 27.66 -34.85
CA SER A 463 12.59 28.27 -36.05
C SER A 463 12.02 29.65 -35.77
N ILE A 464 12.75 30.68 -36.21
CA ILE A 464 12.34 32.08 -36.07
C ILE A 464 11.81 32.58 -37.42
N VAL A 465 10.59 33.10 -37.42
CA VAL A 465 9.91 33.66 -38.59
C VAL A 465 10.12 35.17 -38.59
N LEU A 466 10.55 35.74 -39.72
CA LEU A 466 10.83 37.17 -39.86
C LEU A 466 9.84 37.84 -40.83
N TYR A 467 9.36 39.01 -40.44
CA TYR A 467 8.49 39.88 -41.21
C TYR A 467 9.13 41.27 -41.36
N ASP A 468 8.97 41.88 -42.53
CA ASP A 468 9.51 43.21 -42.83
C ASP A 468 8.70 44.35 -42.16
N GLN A 469 9.12 45.59 -42.41
CA GLN A 469 8.50 46.80 -41.87
C GLN A 469 7.03 47.01 -42.25
N ASP A 470 6.56 46.37 -43.33
CA ASP A 470 5.18 46.47 -43.81
C ASP A 470 4.36 45.21 -43.41
N GLY A 471 4.95 44.33 -42.60
CA GLY A 471 4.30 43.12 -42.07
C GLY A 471 4.25 41.94 -43.04
N LYS A 472 5.02 41.98 -44.14
CA LYS A 472 5.08 40.89 -45.11
C LYS A 472 6.11 39.84 -44.67
N PHE A 473 5.76 38.57 -44.83
CA PHE A 473 6.65 37.44 -44.54
C PHE A 473 7.89 37.47 -45.45
N VAL A 474 9.07 37.43 -44.85
CA VAL A 474 10.36 37.42 -45.57
C VAL A 474 10.96 36.02 -45.58
N GLY A 475 10.89 35.31 -44.46
CA GLY A 475 11.42 33.95 -44.39
C GLY A 475 11.52 33.39 -42.97
N VAL A 476 12.16 32.23 -42.88
CA VAL A 476 12.49 31.56 -41.62
C VAL A 476 14.00 31.43 -41.50
N ARG A 477 14.53 31.62 -40.29
CA ARG A 477 15.93 31.36 -39.95
C ARG A 477 16.03 30.48 -38.71
N ARG A 478 17.06 29.65 -38.70
CA ARG A 478 17.43 28.79 -37.57
C ARG A 478 18.69 29.35 -36.91
N PRO A 479 18.73 29.61 -35.59
CA PRO A 479 19.94 30.13 -34.93
C PRO A 479 21.17 29.25 -35.16
N SER A 480 20.97 27.92 -35.24
CA SER A 480 22.01 26.94 -35.53
C SER A 480 22.60 27.04 -36.94
N SER A 481 21.91 27.65 -37.91
CA SER A 481 22.40 27.78 -39.29
C SER A 481 23.49 28.83 -39.43
N LYS A 482 23.50 29.86 -38.56
CA LYS A 482 24.39 31.04 -38.65
C LYS A 482 24.37 31.75 -40.02
N LEU A 483 23.32 31.55 -40.83
CA LEU A 483 23.16 32.19 -42.13
C LEU A 483 22.36 33.49 -41.99
N PRO A 484 22.85 34.62 -42.52
CA PRO A 484 22.12 35.89 -42.50
C PRO A 484 20.87 35.86 -43.40
N ILE A 485 20.02 36.86 -43.27
CA ILE A 485 18.91 37.18 -44.17
C ILE A 485 18.88 38.69 -44.41
N GLU A 486 18.81 39.09 -45.68
CA GLU A 486 18.64 40.51 -46.03
C GLU A 486 17.17 40.90 -45.90
N ILE A 487 16.90 41.96 -45.13
CA ILE A 487 15.57 42.53 -44.93
C ILE A 487 15.68 44.04 -45.08
N ASN A 488 15.05 44.60 -46.11
CA ASN A 488 15.04 46.05 -46.41
C ASN A 488 16.45 46.67 -46.37
N GLY A 489 17.41 46.04 -47.05
CA GLY A 489 18.81 46.48 -47.13
C GLY A 489 19.65 46.27 -45.86
N ASN A 490 19.09 45.66 -44.81
CA ASN A 490 19.83 45.29 -43.61
C ASN A 490 20.12 43.78 -43.59
N GLU A 491 21.36 43.41 -43.32
CA GLU A 491 21.77 42.02 -43.07
C GLU A 491 21.42 41.64 -41.63
N ILE A 492 20.48 40.71 -41.45
CA ILE A 492 20.05 40.23 -40.14
C ILE A 492 20.57 38.82 -39.91
N LEU A 493 21.38 38.63 -38.87
CA LEU A 493 21.88 37.34 -38.43
C LEU A 493 21.28 36.99 -37.07
N ILE A 494 20.55 35.88 -36.99
CA ILE A 494 20.11 35.32 -35.72
C ILE A 494 21.24 34.46 -35.15
N GLU A 495 21.87 34.92 -34.07
CA GLU A 495 22.96 34.19 -33.44
C GLU A 495 22.46 33.10 -32.50
N ASP A 496 21.54 33.40 -31.58
CA ASP A 496 21.09 32.41 -30.59
C ASP A 496 19.65 32.66 -30.11
N ALA A 497 19.02 31.59 -29.63
CA ALA A 497 17.68 31.59 -29.04
C ALA A 497 17.78 31.23 -27.55
N ILE A 498 17.74 32.26 -26.70
CA ILE A 498 17.90 32.14 -25.24
C ILE A 498 16.57 31.70 -24.62
N GLY A 499 16.44 30.41 -24.35
CA GLY A 499 15.29 29.84 -23.67
C GLY A 499 15.32 30.03 -22.15
N SER A 500 14.18 29.73 -21.51
CA SER A 500 14.04 29.56 -20.06
C SER A 500 13.50 28.18 -19.71
N THR A 501 13.87 27.69 -18.53
CA THR A 501 13.34 26.47 -17.92
C THR A 501 12.31 26.85 -16.87
N GLY A 502 11.15 26.19 -16.88
CA GLY A 502 10.10 26.30 -15.87
C GLY A 502 10.19 25.13 -14.90
N LEU A 503 10.58 25.42 -13.67
CA LEU A 503 10.93 24.44 -12.64
C LEU A 503 9.90 24.43 -11.52
N ASP A 504 9.37 23.24 -11.21
CA ASP A 504 8.57 22.98 -10.01
C ASP A 504 9.47 22.44 -8.90
N LEU A 505 9.52 23.13 -7.76
CA LEU A 505 10.24 22.72 -6.57
C LEU A 505 9.27 22.20 -5.51
N LYS A 506 9.60 21.07 -4.87
CA LYS A 506 8.75 20.46 -3.84
C LYS A 506 9.56 19.78 -2.74
N THR A 507 9.11 19.89 -1.49
CA THR A 507 9.59 19.06 -0.36
C THR A 507 8.46 18.14 0.13
N ASP A 508 8.76 16.86 0.34
CA ASP A 508 7.79 15.86 0.80
C ASP A 508 8.38 15.03 1.96
N PRO A 509 8.41 15.54 3.20
CA PRO A 509 9.10 14.89 4.32
C PRO A 509 8.52 13.52 4.70
N GLY A 510 7.25 13.26 4.41
CA GLY A 510 6.60 12.00 4.75
C GLY A 510 6.70 10.89 3.69
N VAL A 511 7.18 11.16 2.48
CA VAL A 511 7.31 10.15 1.41
C VAL A 511 8.14 8.92 1.81
N PRO A 512 9.30 9.05 2.51
CA PRO A 512 10.04 7.88 3.01
C PRO A 512 9.22 7.02 3.99
N ILE A 513 8.41 7.65 4.85
CA ILE A 513 7.54 6.96 5.81
C ILE A 513 6.42 6.21 5.07
N VAL A 514 5.82 6.84 4.04
CA VAL A 514 4.81 6.22 3.18
C VAL A 514 5.38 4.99 2.46
N TYR A 515 6.57 5.08 1.87
CA TYR A 515 7.19 3.93 1.20
C TYR A 515 7.59 2.82 2.17
N ALA A 516 8.11 3.14 3.35
CA ALA A 516 8.37 2.15 4.40
C ALA A 516 7.07 1.45 4.84
N GLY A 517 5.99 2.22 4.99
CA GLY A 517 4.65 1.70 5.27
C GLY A 517 4.12 0.77 4.17
N PHE A 518 4.24 1.13 2.89
CA PHE A 518 3.87 0.25 1.78
C PHE A 518 4.70 -1.04 1.72
N GLY A 519 6.02 -0.96 1.92
CA GLY A 519 6.89 -2.14 1.99
C GLY A 519 6.50 -3.08 3.15
N ALA A 520 6.24 -2.52 4.33
CA ALA A 520 5.73 -3.25 5.48
C ALA A 520 4.34 -3.86 5.22
N LEU A 521 3.45 -3.15 4.53
CA LEU A 521 2.11 -3.62 4.17
C LEU A 521 2.19 -4.82 3.22
N MET A 522 3.02 -4.75 2.18
CA MET A 522 3.25 -5.87 1.25
C MET A 522 3.80 -7.10 1.98
N LEU A 523 4.87 -6.92 2.76
CA LEU A 523 5.51 -8.01 3.51
C LEU A 523 4.54 -8.67 4.51
N THR A 524 3.86 -7.88 5.33
CA THR A 524 2.94 -8.40 6.34
C THR A 524 1.69 -9.02 5.71
N THR A 525 1.20 -8.50 4.59
CA THR A 525 0.11 -9.13 3.82
C THR A 525 0.54 -10.52 3.32
N CYS A 526 1.75 -10.67 2.75
CA CYS A 526 2.27 -11.98 2.36
C CYS A 526 2.37 -12.96 3.55
N ILE A 527 2.89 -12.52 4.70
CA ILE A 527 2.98 -13.34 5.92
C ILE A 527 1.58 -13.73 6.43
N SER A 528 0.54 -12.91 6.22
CA SER A 528 -0.84 -13.18 6.67
C SER A 528 -1.53 -14.38 5.99
N TYR A 529 -0.99 -14.83 4.85
CA TYR A 529 -1.44 -16.05 4.18
C TYR A 529 -0.88 -17.33 4.82
N LEU A 530 0.13 -17.25 5.69
CA LEU A 530 0.66 -18.42 6.38
C LEU A 530 -0.40 -19.01 7.34
N SER A 531 -0.73 -20.28 7.11
CA SER A 531 -1.63 -21.04 7.98
C SER A 531 -0.99 -21.27 9.35
N HIS A 532 -1.78 -21.06 10.41
CA HIS A 532 -1.43 -21.40 11.78
C HIS A 532 -2.15 -22.69 12.18
N SER A 533 -1.38 -23.78 12.21
CA SER A 533 -1.84 -25.12 12.55
C SER A 533 -1.48 -25.47 13.99
N GLN A 534 -2.37 -26.19 14.68
CA GLN A 534 -2.18 -26.73 16.02
C GLN A 534 -2.54 -28.22 16.03
N ILE A 535 -1.73 -29.04 16.70
CA ILE A 535 -1.85 -30.50 16.79
C ILE A 535 -1.80 -30.90 18.27
N TRP A 536 -2.63 -31.87 18.65
CA TRP A 536 -2.60 -32.59 19.91
C TRP A 536 -2.43 -34.07 19.63
N ALA A 537 -1.63 -34.75 20.44
CA ALA A 537 -1.60 -36.20 20.46
C ALA A 537 -1.65 -36.72 21.91
N LEU A 538 -2.26 -37.88 22.10
CA LEU A 538 -2.34 -38.60 23.37
C LEU A 538 -2.05 -40.08 23.14
N GLN A 539 -1.09 -40.63 23.86
CA GLN A 539 -0.77 -42.04 23.89
C GLN A 539 -1.64 -42.76 24.93
N ASP A 540 -2.41 -43.73 24.45
CA ASP A 540 -3.30 -44.60 25.21
C ASP A 540 -2.86 -46.05 24.99
N GLY A 541 -2.03 -46.54 25.91
CA GLY A 541 -1.30 -47.80 25.75
C GLY A 541 -0.39 -47.79 24.51
N SER A 542 -0.70 -48.68 23.56
CA SER A 542 0.00 -48.79 22.26
C SER A 542 -0.59 -47.94 21.15
N THR A 543 -1.68 -47.19 21.39
CA THR A 543 -2.36 -46.38 20.37
C THR A 543 -2.07 -44.90 20.60
N VAL A 544 -1.78 -44.15 19.53
CA VAL A 544 -1.64 -42.69 19.59
C VAL A 544 -2.84 -42.04 18.91
N VAL A 545 -3.68 -41.38 19.70
CA VAL A 545 -4.81 -40.59 19.20
C VAL A 545 -4.29 -39.20 18.81
N VAL A 546 -4.42 -38.82 17.54
CA VAL A 546 -3.95 -37.53 17.01
C VAL A 546 -5.14 -36.69 16.58
N GLY A 547 -5.06 -35.38 16.78
CA GLY A 547 -6.07 -34.45 16.30
C GLY A 547 -5.47 -33.07 16.08
N GLY A 548 -6.00 -32.35 15.09
CA GLY A 548 -5.44 -31.08 14.66
C GLY A 548 -6.48 -30.12 14.11
N LYS A 549 -6.11 -28.85 14.06
CA LYS A 549 -6.91 -27.79 13.44
C LYS A 549 -6.01 -26.74 12.83
N THR A 550 -6.52 -26.04 11.82
CA THR A 550 -5.83 -24.92 11.16
C THR A 550 -6.80 -23.76 10.96
N ASN A 551 -6.29 -22.52 10.91
CA ASN A 551 -7.10 -21.36 10.58
C ASN A 551 -7.43 -21.22 9.07
N ARG A 552 -6.62 -21.84 8.20
CA ARG A 552 -6.66 -21.70 6.73
C ARG A 552 -6.17 -23.00 6.08
N ALA A 553 -6.42 -23.17 4.77
CA ALA A 553 -5.94 -24.32 3.99
C ALA A 553 -6.28 -25.70 4.61
N LYS A 554 -7.53 -25.90 5.05
CA LYS A 554 -7.95 -27.12 5.78
C LYS A 554 -7.69 -28.42 5.02
N LEU A 555 -7.88 -28.42 3.70
CA LEU A 555 -7.62 -29.60 2.86
C LEU A 555 -6.13 -29.95 2.80
N GLU A 556 -5.28 -28.95 2.48
CA GLU A 556 -3.81 -29.12 2.44
C GLU A 556 -3.27 -29.56 3.81
N PHE A 557 -3.82 -29.05 4.91
CA PHE A 557 -3.47 -29.49 6.26
C PHE A 557 -3.85 -30.95 6.52
N SER A 558 -5.03 -31.41 6.10
CA SER A 558 -5.40 -32.83 6.21
C SER A 558 -4.51 -33.74 5.37
N GLU A 559 -4.13 -33.31 4.16
CA GLU A 559 -3.19 -34.04 3.29
C GLU A 559 -1.75 -34.06 3.87
N GLU A 560 -1.27 -32.92 4.41
CA GLU A 560 -0.01 -32.84 5.16
C GLU A 560 -0.05 -33.80 6.35
N MET A 561 -1.12 -33.77 7.15
CA MET A 561 -1.27 -34.63 8.32
C MET A 561 -1.25 -36.11 7.96
N ASN A 562 -2.08 -36.58 7.02
CA ASN A 562 -2.06 -37.98 6.58
C ASN A 562 -0.64 -38.42 6.18
N ARG A 563 0.04 -37.62 5.34
CA ARG A 563 1.41 -37.90 4.88
C ARG A 563 2.46 -37.88 6.01
N LEU A 564 2.18 -37.21 7.13
CA LEU A 564 3.04 -37.23 8.32
C LEU A 564 2.73 -38.44 9.21
N LEU A 565 1.45 -38.81 9.36
CA LEU A 565 1.03 -40.00 10.11
C LEU A 565 1.49 -41.30 9.42
N ASP A 566 1.44 -41.37 8.08
CA ASP A 566 1.93 -42.49 7.27
C ASP A 566 3.44 -42.79 7.46
N LYS A 567 4.21 -41.86 8.05
CA LYS A 567 5.64 -42.03 8.33
C LYS A 567 5.92 -42.53 9.74
N VAL A 568 4.92 -42.57 10.62
CA VAL A 568 5.10 -43.03 12.00
C VAL A 568 5.33 -44.54 11.98
N PRO A 569 6.47 -45.04 12.49
CA PRO A 569 6.76 -46.47 12.49
C PRO A 569 5.81 -47.21 13.44
N GLU A 570 5.44 -48.43 13.05
CA GLU A 570 4.72 -49.34 13.94
C GLU A 570 5.69 -49.98 14.97
N LEU A 571 5.26 -50.01 16.22
CA LEU A 571 5.86 -50.75 17.32
C LEU A 571 5.66 -52.26 17.08
N ILE A 572 6.68 -52.89 16.49
CA ILE A 572 6.76 -54.35 16.35
C ILE A 572 6.91 -54.96 17.75
N GLY A 573 5.97 -55.85 18.10
CA GLY A 573 6.01 -56.53 19.40
C GLY A 573 7.11 -57.59 19.44
N ALA A 574 7.83 -57.68 20.56
CA ALA A 574 8.96 -58.62 20.73
C ALA A 574 8.61 -60.12 20.60
N ASN A 575 7.34 -60.48 20.44
CA ASN A 575 6.87 -61.87 20.35
C ASN A 575 6.86 -62.45 18.93
N GLU A 576 6.91 -61.65 17.85
CA GLU A 576 6.89 -62.22 16.48
C GLU A 576 8.23 -62.91 16.12
N ASN A 577 9.35 -62.43 16.65
CA ASN A 577 10.69 -62.99 16.38
C ASN A 577 10.96 -64.36 17.07
N VAL A 578 10.04 -64.87 17.89
CA VAL A 578 10.25 -66.13 18.65
C VAL A 578 9.69 -67.36 17.91
N VAL A 579 8.83 -67.17 16.91
CA VAL A 579 8.17 -68.29 16.21
C VAL A 579 9.08 -68.93 15.15
N ASP A 580 9.81 -68.13 14.36
CA ASP A 580 10.65 -68.65 13.26
C ASP A 580 11.92 -69.38 13.73
N SER A 581 12.42 -69.13 14.95
CA SER A 581 13.65 -69.77 15.46
C SER A 581 13.46 -71.22 15.94
N LYS A 582 12.24 -71.76 15.92
CA LYS A 582 11.93 -73.15 16.32
C LYS A 582 11.62 -74.11 15.15
N SER A 583 11.67 -73.63 13.90
CA SER A 583 11.29 -74.44 12.72
C SER A 583 12.45 -75.17 12.02
N THR A 584 13.69 -74.97 12.47
CA THR A 584 14.92 -75.50 11.81
C THR A 584 15.76 -76.43 12.70
N ALA A 585 15.11 -77.17 13.60
CA ALA A 585 15.77 -78.13 14.50
C ALA A 585 15.04 -79.49 14.55
N THR A 586 14.96 -80.16 13.39
CA THR A 586 14.70 -81.60 13.19
C THR A 586 15.32 -82.04 11.88
#